data_AF-A0A6L7S0X9-F1
#
_entry.id   AF-A0A6L7S0X9-F1
#
_cell.length_a   1.000
_cell.length_b   1.000
_cell.length_c   1.000
_cell.angle_alpha   90.00
_cell.angle_beta   90.00
_cell.angle_gamma   90.00
#
_symmetry.space_group_name_H-M   'P 1'
#
loop_
_entity.id
_entity.type
_entity.pdbx_description
1 polymer ?
#
loop_
_entity_poly.entity_id
_entity_poly.type
_entity_poly.pdbx_seq_one_letter_code
_entity_poly.pdbx_strand_id
1 'polypeptide(L)' 'MSFLKKGEKAPNFELTAHDSTRVNLYDVLASGRRVILTFHPASFTGG' A
#
# COMPACT_ATOMS: atom_id res chain seq x y z
N MET A 1 -9.35 12.64 10.33
CA MET A 1 -8.63 11.87 9.29
C MET A 1 -8.61 12.68 8.02
N SER A 2 -7.45 12.84 7.37
CA SER A 2 -7.33 13.56 6.09
C SER A 2 -7.23 12.56 4.95
N PHE A 3 -7.92 12.82 3.84
CA PHE A 3 -7.68 12.13 2.58
C PHE A 3 -6.33 12.55 2.00
N LEU A 4 -5.64 11.64 1.32
CA LEU A 4 -4.40 11.96 0.60
C LEU A 4 -4.72 12.80 -0.63
N LYS A 5 -3.91 13.83 -0.88
CA LYS A 5 -3.99 14.67 -2.08
C LYS A 5 -2.81 14.46 -3.01
N LYS A 6 -2.98 14.82 -4.28
CA LYS A 6 -1.91 14.74 -5.28
C LYS A 6 -0.71 15.58 -4.83
N GLY A 7 0.48 14.98 -4.87
CA GLY A 7 1.74 15.63 -4.48
C GLY A 7 2.08 15.51 -3.00
N GLU A 8 1.16 15.04 -2.15
CA GLU A 8 1.47 14.73 -0.77
C GLU A 8 2.35 13.48 -0.68
N LYS A 9 3.28 13.49 0.29
CA LYS A 9 4.10 12.32 0.57
C LYS A 9 3.20 11.18 1.05
N ALA A 10 3.37 9.99 0.47
CA ALA A 10 2.66 8.82 0.95
C ALA A 10 2.99 8.54 2.44
N PRO A 11 2.00 8.17 3.27
CA PRO A 11 2.25 7.85 4.66
C PRO A 11 3.12 6.60 4.77
N ASN A 12 3.94 6.51 5.82
CA ASN A 12 4.65 5.27 6.11
C ASN A 12 3.68 4.29 6.77
N PHE A 13 3.56 3.09 6.21
CA PHE A 13 2.74 2.02 6.75
C PHE A 13 3.36 0.65 6.45
N GLU A 14 2.94 -0.33 7.25
CA GLU A 14 3.29 -1.74 7.11
C GLU A 14 2.02 -2.56 6.86
N LEU A 15 2.08 -3.49 5.91
CA LEU A 15 1.01 -4.46 5.63
C LEU A 15 1.55 -5.87 5.79
N THR A 16 0.67 -6.80 6.19
CA THR A 16 0.97 -8.23 6.16
C THR A 16 0.46 -8.82 4.85
N ALA A 17 1.35 -9.47 4.10
CA ALA A 17 1.02 -10.14 2.85
C ALA A 17 0.39 -11.52 3.09
N HIS A 18 -0.11 -12.15 2.03
CA HIS A 18 -0.80 -13.44 2.08
C HIS A 18 0.10 -14.60 2.56
N ASP A 19 1.42 -14.46 2.46
CA ASP A 19 2.43 -15.41 2.93
C ASP A 19 2.92 -15.08 4.36
N SER A 20 2.21 -14.21 5.08
CA SER A 20 2.56 -13.70 6.41
C SER A 20 3.82 -12.83 6.47
N THR A 21 4.42 -12.48 5.32
CA THR A 21 5.52 -11.51 5.31
C THR A 21 5.02 -10.11 5.63
N ARG A 22 5.84 -9.33 6.32
CA ARG A 22 5.58 -7.91 6.57
C ARG A 22 6.25 -7.06 5.52
N VAL A 23 5.50 -6.15 4.92
CA VAL A 23 5.97 -5.28 3.85
C VAL A 23 5.78 -3.83 4.28
N ASN A 24 6.88 -3.10 4.38
CA ASN A 24 6.88 -1.67 4.63
C ASN A 24 6.93 -0.88 3.30
N LEU A 25 6.09 0.13 3.12
CA LEU A 25 6.05 0.91 1.89
C LEU A 25 7.38 1.63 1.60
N TYR A 26 8.03 2.19 2.60
CA TYR A 26 9.22 3.01 2.41
C TYR A 26 10.42 2.16 2.03
N ASP A 27 10.53 0.93 2.52
CA ASP A 27 11.55 -0.03 2.08
C ASP A 27 11.40 -0.35 0.58
N VAL A 28 10.15 -0.53 0.13
CA VAL A 28 9.86 -0.74 -1.30
C VAL A 28 10.25 0.47 -2.13
N LEU A 29 9.90 1.68 -1.68
CA LEU A 29 10.24 2.93 -2.38
C LEU A 29 11.75 3.22 -2.39
N ALA A 30 12.46 2.88 -1.31
CA ALA A 30 13.91 3.05 -1.19
C ALA A 30 14.68 2.24 -2.25
N SER A 31 14.10 1.16 -2.77
CA SER A 31 14.66 0.40 -3.90
C SER A 31 14.54 1.09 -5.27
N GLY A 32 14.06 2.35 -5.31
CA GLY A 32 13.95 3.15 -6.55
C GLY A 32 12.76 2.78 -7.44
N ARG A 33 11.79 2.03 -6.89
CA ARG A 33 10.63 1.53 -7.64
C ARG A 33 9.49 2.55 -7.68
N ARG A 34 8.74 2.52 -8.77
CA ARG A 34 7.40 3.15 -8.86
C ARG A 34 6.36 2.12 -8.44
N VAL A 35 5.43 2.52 -7.57
CA VAL A 35 4.45 1.62 -6.97
C VAL A 35 3.04 2.14 -7.26
N ILE A 36 2.13 1.24 -7.65
CA ILE A 36 0.69 1.49 -7.74
C ILE A 36 0.04 0.70 -6.60
N LEU A 37 -0.79 1.38 -5.80
CA LEU A 37 -1.53 0.76 -4.70
C LEU A 37 -3.02 0.85 -4.97
N THR A 38 -3.72 -0.27 -4.88
CA THR A 38 -5.16 -0.37 -5.03
C THR A 38 -5.76 -1.05 -3.81
N PHE A 39 -6.99 -0.65 -3.46
CA PHE A 39 -7.76 -1.26 -2.38
C PHE A 39 -9.08 -1.77 -2.94
N HIS A 40 -9.53 -2.91 -2.43
CA HIS A 40 -10.82 -3.51 -2.73
C HIS A 40 -11.58 -3.78 -1.41
N PRO A 41 -12.93 -3.80 -1.42
CA PRO A 41 -13.72 -3.92 -0.19
C PRO A 41 -13.49 -5.23 0.58
N ALA A 42 -13.47 -6.35 -0.13
CA ALA A 42 -13.22 -7.67 0.42
C ALA A 42 -12.76 -8.63 -0.68
N SER A 43 -11.92 -9.60 -0.31
CA SER A 43 -11.51 -10.66 -1.22
C SER A 43 -12.66 -11.65 -1.47
N PHE A 44 -12.63 -12.35 -2.61
CA PHE A 44 -13.60 -13.38 -2.99
C PHE A 44 -15.06 -12.91 -3.09
N THR A 45 -15.30 -11.61 -3.27
CA THR A 45 -16.64 -11.10 -3.60
C THR A 45 -16.78 -11.01 -5.12
N GLY A 46 -17.65 -11.86 -5.69
CA GLY A 46 -18.08 -11.78 -7.09
C GLY A 46 -19.29 -10.86 -7.24
N GLY A 47 -19.38 -10.16 -8.37
CA GLY A 47 -20.65 -9.67 -8.91
C GLY A 47 -21.43 -10.79 -9.57
#